data_AF-A0A521ZCD9-F1
#
_entry.id   AF-A0A521ZCD9-F1
#
_cell.length_a   1.000
_cell.length_b   1.000
_cell.length_c   1.000
_cell.angle_alpha   90.00
_cell.angle_beta   90.00
_cell.angle_gamma   90.00
#
_symmetry.space_group_name_H-M   'P 1'
#
loop_
_entity.id
_entity.type
_entity.pdbx_description
1 polymer ?
#
loop_
_entity_poly.entity_id
_entity_poly.type
_entity_poly.pdbx_seq_one_letter_code
_entity_poly.pdbx_strand_id
1 'polypeptide(L)'
;MIDITLENFESDLIATSMQVPVLLDIWAEWCGPCKALGPVLERLEEEYAGRFVLAKVNADEQQEIAGQLSQAFGVRSIPFCVLFKGGQPVDGFVGALPAEKIREFLSKHVPSEGEIEAAEETAEAEQLAEEGDLDHAIAKLEDAIAKDPGNDEARYDLIKLLLTEGQVEAAKHIFLPVAGRATGPVPEARPLAFSRYISAVQAARQGRAPQELEAAITANKRDFEARFELAQLFWAASQPTMAMDELLEIIMRDKTWNDEAARKTYVAILEVMTKPQPKPVAGKPVAGAPGAADKPKLEIAGKVEIVGNDPVIDQYRRKLSMALF
;
A
#
# COMPACT_ATOMS: atom_id res chain seq x y z
N MET A 1 -18.47 -19.61 1.69
CA MET A 1 -18.55 -20.61 0.60
C MET A 1 -19.30 -20.11 -0.64
N ILE A 2 -18.59 -20.06 -1.78
CA ILE A 2 -19.11 -19.70 -3.10
C ILE A 2 -18.80 -20.85 -4.08
N ASP A 3 -19.79 -21.31 -4.84
CA ASP A 3 -19.54 -22.25 -5.95
C ASP A 3 -19.20 -21.46 -7.22
N ILE A 4 -18.02 -21.73 -7.78
CA ILE A 4 -17.48 -21.02 -8.93
C ILE A 4 -17.78 -21.78 -10.21
N THR A 5 -18.32 -21.05 -11.18
CA THR A 5 -18.54 -21.44 -12.56
C THR A 5 -17.80 -20.48 -13.48
N LEU A 6 -17.74 -20.81 -14.78
CA LEU A 6 -17.16 -19.92 -15.77
C LEU A 6 -17.86 -18.55 -15.82
N GLU A 7 -19.18 -18.51 -15.58
CA GLU A 7 -19.98 -17.28 -15.64
C GLU A 7 -19.71 -16.32 -14.47
N ASN A 8 -19.43 -16.83 -13.28
CA ASN A 8 -19.21 -16.01 -12.09
C ASN A 8 -17.74 -15.91 -11.66
N PHE A 9 -16.81 -16.52 -12.40
CA PHE A 9 -15.39 -16.49 -12.07
C PHE A 9 -14.85 -15.06 -11.89
N GLU A 10 -15.18 -14.15 -12.81
CA GLU A 10 -14.68 -12.77 -12.72
C GLU A 10 -15.35 -11.99 -11.57
N SER A 11 -16.68 -12.09 -11.42
CA SER A 11 -17.42 -11.32 -10.42
C SER A 11 -17.24 -11.83 -9.00
N ASP A 12 -17.17 -13.15 -8.82
CA ASP A 12 -17.29 -13.75 -7.48
C ASP A 12 -15.94 -14.25 -6.95
N LEU A 13 -15.01 -14.65 -7.82
CA LEU A 13 -13.66 -15.03 -7.41
C LEU A 13 -12.69 -13.86 -7.56
N ILE A 14 -12.53 -13.32 -8.78
CA ILE A 14 -11.52 -12.29 -9.05
C ILE A 14 -11.83 -10.99 -8.31
N ALA A 15 -13.04 -10.45 -8.45
CA ALA A 15 -13.40 -9.20 -7.76
C ALA A 15 -13.37 -9.34 -6.23
N THR A 16 -13.82 -10.47 -5.67
CA THR A 16 -13.70 -10.75 -4.23
C THR A 16 -12.23 -10.80 -3.80
N SER A 17 -11.36 -11.45 -4.59
CA SER A 17 -9.93 -11.55 -4.29
C SER A 17 -9.18 -10.21 -4.32
N MET A 18 -9.76 -9.18 -4.95
CA MET A 18 -9.27 -7.80 -4.89
C MET A 18 -9.53 -7.12 -3.55
N GLN A 19 -10.34 -7.71 -2.66
CA GLN A 19 -10.68 -7.15 -1.35
C GLN A 19 -10.24 -8.08 -0.21
N VAL A 20 -10.46 -9.39 -0.35
CA VAL A 20 -10.17 -10.40 0.66
C VAL A 20 -9.57 -11.64 0.00
N PRO A 21 -8.53 -12.28 0.58
CA PRO A 21 -7.98 -13.51 0.01
C PRO A 21 -9.06 -14.58 -0.20
N VAL A 22 -9.08 -15.20 -1.39
CA VAL A 22 -10.03 -16.28 -1.71
C VAL A 22 -9.27 -17.58 -1.93
N LEU A 23 -9.56 -18.59 -1.12
CA LEU A 23 -9.03 -19.94 -1.30
C LEU A 23 -10.00 -20.74 -2.17
N LEU A 24 -9.60 -21.07 -3.40
CA LEU A 24 -10.37 -21.89 -4.33
C LEU A 24 -10.01 -23.36 -4.17
N ASP A 25 -10.94 -24.18 -3.71
CA ASP A 25 -10.85 -25.64 -3.64
C ASP A 25 -11.32 -26.29 -4.95
N ILE A 26 -10.39 -26.87 -5.70
CA ILE A 26 -10.66 -27.61 -6.94
C ILE A 26 -10.86 -29.09 -6.58
N TRP A 27 -12.10 -29.56 -6.72
CA TRP A 27 -12.55 -30.86 -6.23
C TRP A 27 -13.33 -31.65 -7.30
N ALA A 28 -13.68 -32.90 -7.00
CA ALA A 28 -14.61 -33.71 -7.80
C ALA A 28 -15.31 -34.77 -6.93
N GLU A 29 -16.48 -35.26 -7.37
CA GLU A 29 -17.32 -36.19 -6.58
C GLU A 29 -16.66 -37.55 -6.29
N TRP A 30 -15.83 -38.02 -7.24
CA TRP A 30 -15.08 -39.27 -7.14
C TRP A 30 -13.81 -39.14 -6.29
N CYS A 31 -13.41 -37.92 -5.93
CA CYS A 31 -12.19 -37.66 -5.19
C CYS A 31 -12.39 -37.96 -3.69
N GLY A 32 -11.98 -39.14 -3.25
CA GLY A 32 -12.01 -39.55 -1.83
C GLY A 32 -11.29 -38.55 -0.89
N PRO A 33 -10.04 -38.14 -1.17
CA PRO A 33 -9.34 -37.16 -0.33
C PRO A 33 -10.02 -35.79 -0.25
N CYS A 34 -10.72 -35.36 -1.30
CA CYS A 34 -11.47 -34.09 -1.31
C CYS A 34 -12.57 -34.09 -0.24
N LYS A 35 -13.23 -35.23 -0.02
CA LYS A 35 -14.28 -35.39 1.01
C LYS A 35 -13.76 -35.23 2.44
N ALA A 36 -12.47 -35.50 2.66
CA ALA A 36 -11.82 -35.26 3.95
C ALA A 36 -11.36 -33.79 4.10
N LEU A 37 -10.94 -33.16 3.00
CA LEU A 37 -10.42 -31.79 3.00
C LEU A 37 -11.53 -30.74 3.16
N GLY A 38 -12.66 -30.89 2.45
CA GLY A 38 -13.76 -29.91 2.45
C GLY A 38 -14.21 -29.46 3.85
N PRO A 39 -14.57 -30.38 4.77
CA PRO A 39 -14.97 -30.01 6.14
C PRO A 39 -13.86 -29.36 6.98
N VAL A 40 -12.59 -29.53 6.61
CA VAL A 40 -11.48 -28.84 7.26
C VAL A 40 -11.40 -27.39 6.78
N LEU A 41 -11.56 -27.17 5.48
CA LEU A 41 -11.57 -25.82 4.88
C LEU A 41 -12.76 -25.00 5.36
N GLU A 42 -13.96 -25.59 5.41
CA GLU A 42 -15.18 -24.94 5.90
C GLU A 42 -15.03 -24.48 7.35
N ARG A 43 -14.48 -25.33 8.22
CA ARG A 43 -14.21 -24.94 9.63
C ARG A 43 -13.19 -23.81 9.72
N LEU A 44 -12.15 -23.83 8.88
CA LEU A 44 -11.15 -22.76 8.87
C LEU A 44 -11.75 -21.45 8.36
N GLU A 45 -12.65 -21.48 7.37
CA GLU A 45 -13.38 -20.28 6.91
C GLU A 45 -14.15 -19.64 8.07
N GLU A 46 -14.85 -20.44 8.87
CA GLU A 46 -15.57 -19.99 10.07
C GLU A 46 -14.61 -19.44 11.15
N GLU A 47 -13.53 -20.16 11.47
CA GLU A 47 -12.52 -19.75 12.46
C GLU A 47 -11.83 -18.43 12.08
N TYR A 48 -11.64 -18.18 10.79
CA TYR A 48 -11.01 -16.96 10.30
C TYR A 48 -11.99 -15.79 10.18
N ALA A 49 -13.28 -15.96 10.48
CA ALA A 49 -14.24 -14.87 10.63
C ALA A 49 -14.23 -13.84 9.48
N GLY A 50 -14.15 -14.32 8.23
CA GLY A 50 -14.16 -13.47 7.03
C GLY A 50 -12.80 -12.88 6.63
N ARG A 51 -11.70 -13.22 7.32
CA ARG A 51 -10.33 -12.83 6.90
C ARG A 51 -9.89 -13.49 5.59
N PHE A 52 -10.51 -14.60 5.22
CA PHE A 52 -10.46 -15.18 3.87
C PHE A 52 -11.83 -15.75 3.50
N VAL A 53 -12.06 -15.96 2.22
CA VAL A 53 -13.27 -16.62 1.68
C VAL A 53 -12.90 -17.96 1.09
N LEU A 54 -13.70 -19.00 1.36
CA LEU A 54 -13.60 -20.28 0.69
C LEU A 54 -14.51 -20.29 -0.54
N ALA A 55 -13.92 -20.62 -1.69
CA ALA A 55 -14.62 -20.88 -2.94
C ALA A 55 -14.38 -22.33 -3.37
N LYS A 56 -15.31 -22.92 -4.11
CA LYS A 56 -15.20 -24.29 -4.60
C LYS A 56 -15.47 -24.33 -6.08
N VAL A 57 -14.76 -25.21 -6.79
CA VAL A 57 -15.01 -25.46 -8.21
C VAL A 57 -14.92 -26.96 -8.49
N ASN A 58 -15.95 -27.50 -9.12
CA ASN A 58 -15.95 -28.90 -9.54
C ASN A 58 -15.14 -29.02 -10.84
N ALA A 59 -14.04 -29.78 -10.80
CA ALA A 59 -13.12 -29.95 -11.91
C ALA A 59 -13.74 -30.68 -13.11
N ASP A 60 -14.74 -31.53 -12.89
CA ASP A 60 -15.42 -32.26 -13.97
C ASP A 60 -16.40 -31.37 -14.73
N GLU A 61 -17.04 -30.43 -14.03
CA GLU A 61 -18.04 -29.50 -14.58
C GLU A 61 -17.38 -28.25 -15.18
N GLN A 62 -16.32 -27.74 -14.52
CA GLN A 62 -15.63 -26.52 -14.89
C GLN A 62 -14.20 -26.81 -15.36
N GLN A 63 -14.10 -27.68 -16.37
CA GLN A 63 -12.82 -28.19 -16.90
C GLN A 63 -11.88 -27.08 -17.38
N GLU A 64 -12.42 -25.99 -17.91
CA GLU A 64 -11.62 -24.86 -18.37
C GLU A 64 -10.89 -24.17 -17.21
N ILE A 65 -11.61 -23.87 -16.12
CA ILE A 65 -11.02 -23.28 -14.90
C ILE A 65 -9.97 -24.20 -14.30
N ALA A 66 -10.35 -25.46 -14.05
CA ALA A 66 -9.46 -26.44 -13.44
C ALA A 66 -8.23 -26.72 -14.31
N GLY A 67 -8.41 -26.82 -15.63
CA GLY A 67 -7.33 -27.09 -16.58
C GLY A 67 -6.32 -25.95 -16.66
N GLN A 68 -6.78 -24.70 -16.75
CA GLN A 68 -5.88 -23.56 -16.81
C GLN A 68 -5.08 -23.37 -15.52
N LEU A 69 -5.72 -23.47 -14.35
CA LEU A 69 -5.03 -23.37 -13.05
C LEU A 69 -4.05 -24.51 -12.83
N SER A 70 -4.44 -25.74 -13.19
CA SER A 70 -3.56 -26.90 -13.15
C SER A 70 -2.32 -26.71 -14.02
N GLN A 71 -2.48 -26.17 -15.22
CA GLN A 71 -1.36 -25.85 -16.11
C GLN A 71 -0.46 -24.75 -15.53
N ALA A 72 -1.04 -23.67 -14.99
CA ALA A 72 -0.30 -22.55 -14.43
C ALA A 72 0.60 -22.96 -13.25
N PHE A 73 0.12 -23.87 -12.40
CA PHE A 73 0.86 -24.36 -11.23
C PHE A 73 1.61 -25.68 -11.48
N GLY A 74 1.50 -26.27 -12.67
CA GLY A 74 2.11 -27.56 -12.99
C GLY A 74 1.54 -28.75 -12.21
N VAL A 75 0.30 -28.62 -11.72
CA VAL A 75 -0.41 -29.62 -10.92
C VAL A 75 -1.28 -30.50 -11.81
N ARG A 76 -1.42 -31.78 -11.47
CA ARG A 76 -2.21 -32.75 -12.26
C ARG A 76 -3.16 -33.61 -11.43
N SER A 77 -3.27 -33.32 -10.14
CA SER A 77 -4.04 -34.13 -9.19
C SER A 77 -4.89 -33.24 -8.30
N ILE A 78 -6.08 -33.72 -7.97
CA ILE A 78 -6.97 -33.12 -6.98
C ILE A 78 -6.96 -33.92 -5.66
N PRO A 79 -7.30 -33.31 -4.51
CA PRO A 79 -7.66 -31.90 -4.33
C PRO A 79 -6.49 -30.95 -4.60
N PHE A 80 -6.79 -29.82 -5.22
CA PHE A 80 -5.84 -28.76 -5.48
C PHE A 80 -6.47 -27.44 -5.04
N CYS A 81 -5.82 -26.72 -4.13
CA CYS A 81 -6.29 -25.43 -3.66
C CYS A 81 -5.39 -24.31 -4.17
N VAL A 82 -6.00 -23.24 -4.67
CA VAL A 82 -5.31 -22.04 -5.16
C VAL A 82 -5.78 -20.84 -4.35
N LEU A 83 -4.83 -20.05 -3.83
CA LEU A 83 -5.15 -18.80 -3.16
C LEU A 83 -5.08 -17.65 -4.16
N PHE A 84 -6.17 -16.89 -4.24
CA PHE A 84 -6.26 -15.65 -4.98
C PHE A 84 -6.15 -14.45 -4.02
N LYS A 85 -5.32 -13.47 -4.37
CA LYS A 85 -5.17 -12.21 -3.65
C LYS A 85 -4.79 -11.10 -4.62
N GLY A 86 -5.43 -9.94 -4.50
CA GLY A 86 -5.24 -8.82 -5.43
C GLY A 86 -5.63 -9.18 -6.87
N GLY A 87 -6.67 -10.00 -7.06
CA GLY A 87 -7.13 -10.40 -8.39
C GLY A 87 -6.25 -11.44 -9.09
N GLN A 88 -5.25 -12.00 -8.40
CA GLN A 88 -4.27 -12.90 -9.00
C GLN A 88 -4.13 -14.19 -8.18
N PRO A 89 -3.84 -15.34 -8.80
CA PRO A 89 -3.43 -16.52 -8.06
C PRO A 89 -2.00 -16.33 -7.52
N VAL A 90 -1.83 -16.35 -6.20
CA VAL A 90 -0.57 -16.01 -5.53
C VAL A 90 0.19 -17.22 -4.95
N ASP A 91 -0.52 -18.29 -4.62
CA ASP A 91 0.06 -19.52 -4.06
C ASP A 91 -0.95 -20.67 -4.16
N GLY A 92 -0.52 -21.90 -3.89
CA GLY A 92 -1.40 -23.06 -3.88
C GLY A 92 -0.80 -24.30 -3.23
N PHE A 93 -1.63 -25.28 -2.89
CA PHE A 93 -1.21 -26.56 -2.34
C PHE A 93 -2.02 -27.72 -2.90
N VAL A 94 -1.41 -28.91 -2.90
CA VAL A 94 -2.01 -30.13 -3.47
C VAL A 94 -2.18 -31.18 -2.38
N GLY A 95 -3.31 -31.88 -2.43
CA GLY A 95 -3.62 -32.99 -1.53
C GLY A 95 -4.41 -32.57 -0.29
N ALA A 96 -4.92 -33.56 0.43
CA ALA A 96 -5.65 -33.35 1.69
C ALA A 96 -4.66 -33.12 2.83
N LEU A 97 -4.38 -31.86 3.15
CA LEU A 97 -3.47 -31.47 4.22
C LEU A 97 -4.17 -31.43 5.59
N PRO A 98 -3.45 -31.68 6.70
CA PRO A 98 -3.95 -31.42 8.05
C PRO A 98 -4.23 -29.92 8.28
N ALA A 99 -5.17 -29.60 9.17
CA ALA A 99 -5.56 -28.23 9.49
C ALA A 99 -4.37 -27.31 9.82
N GLU A 100 -3.40 -27.78 10.60
CA GLU A 100 -2.22 -26.97 10.95
C GLU A 100 -1.38 -26.56 9.74
N LYS A 101 -1.24 -27.45 8.74
CA LYS A 101 -0.51 -27.13 7.51
C LYS A 101 -1.27 -26.14 6.64
N ILE A 102 -2.60 -26.17 6.67
CA ILE A 102 -3.42 -25.18 6.00
C ILE A 102 -3.32 -23.84 6.73
N ARG A 103 -3.29 -23.80 8.07
CA ARG A 103 -3.04 -22.56 8.82
C ARG A 103 -1.67 -21.96 8.54
N GLU A 104 -0.61 -22.77 8.50
CA GLU A 104 0.73 -22.33 8.10
C GLU A 104 0.77 -21.77 6.66
N PHE A 105 -0.06 -22.31 5.77
CA PHE A 105 -0.21 -21.80 4.40
C PHE A 105 -0.96 -20.46 4.40
N LEU A 106 -2.11 -20.39 5.07
CA LEU A 106 -2.95 -19.20 5.15
C LEU A 106 -2.22 -18.03 5.82
N SER A 107 -1.44 -18.28 6.89
CA SER A 107 -0.74 -17.22 7.64
C SER A 107 0.29 -16.45 6.83
N LYS A 108 0.70 -16.94 5.65
CA LYS A 108 1.61 -16.23 4.74
C LYS A 108 0.90 -15.14 3.94
N HIS A 109 -0.41 -15.23 3.81
CA HIS A 109 -1.19 -14.47 2.83
C HIS A 109 -2.43 -13.82 3.40
N VAL A 110 -3.03 -14.43 4.41
CA VAL A 110 -4.22 -13.97 5.11
C VAL A 110 -3.79 -13.13 6.30
N PRO A 111 -4.25 -11.87 6.40
CA PRO A 111 -3.91 -11.02 7.53
C PRO A 111 -4.42 -11.61 8.84
N SER A 112 -3.65 -11.40 9.91
CA SER A 112 -4.05 -11.63 11.28
C SER A 112 -5.14 -10.64 11.70
N GLU A 113 -5.81 -10.95 12.81
CA GLU A 113 -6.82 -10.05 13.41
C GLU A 113 -6.21 -8.70 13.77
N GLY A 114 -5.02 -8.69 14.39
CA GLY A 114 -4.30 -7.46 14.72
C GLY A 114 -3.92 -6.61 13.50
N GLU A 115 -3.56 -7.23 12.36
CA GLU A 115 -3.28 -6.51 11.12
C GLU A 115 -4.55 -5.85 10.53
N ILE A 116 -5.72 -6.46 10.70
CA ILE A 116 -7.00 -5.90 10.24
C ILE A 116 -7.42 -4.74 11.13
N GLU A 117 -7.41 -4.93 12.44
CA GLU A 117 -7.71 -3.86 13.40
C GLU A 117 -6.77 -2.67 13.21
N ALA A 118 -5.47 -2.93 13.02
CA ALA A 118 -4.50 -1.88 12.72
C ALA A 118 -4.82 -1.13 11.42
N ALA A 119 -5.25 -1.84 10.37
CA ALA A 119 -5.64 -1.21 9.11
C ALA A 119 -6.91 -0.33 9.27
N GLU A 120 -7.90 -0.80 10.02
CA GLU A 120 -9.12 -0.04 10.34
C GLU A 120 -8.79 1.22 11.15
N GLU A 121 -7.96 1.11 12.17
CA GLU A 121 -7.52 2.25 12.98
C GLU A 121 -6.69 3.25 12.18
N THR A 122 -5.85 2.77 11.25
CA THR A 122 -5.09 3.64 10.34
C THR A 122 -6.04 4.46 9.45
N ALA A 123 -7.08 3.81 8.91
CA ALA A 123 -8.07 4.49 8.08
C ALA A 123 -8.92 5.49 8.86
N GLU A 124 -9.30 5.16 10.11
CA GLU A 124 -10.01 6.07 11.00
C GLU A 124 -9.14 7.28 11.40
N ALA A 125 -7.86 7.06 11.64
CA ALA A 125 -6.91 8.13 11.94
C ALA A 125 -6.77 9.14 10.78
N GLU A 126 -6.80 8.68 9.53
CA GLU A 126 -6.79 9.56 8.36
C GLU A 126 -8.02 10.49 8.36
N GLN A 127 -9.21 9.94 8.64
CA GLN A 127 -10.45 10.73 8.73
C GLN A 127 -10.38 11.78 9.85
N LEU A 128 -9.94 11.38 11.04
CA LEU A 128 -9.77 12.28 12.18
C LEU A 128 -8.77 13.41 11.86
N ALA A 129 -7.66 13.09 11.19
CA ALA A 129 -6.68 14.08 10.78
C ALA A 129 -7.23 15.07 9.74
N GLU A 130 -8.04 14.60 8.78
CA GLU A 130 -8.73 15.45 7.80
C GLU A 130 -9.76 16.39 8.47
N GLU A 131 -10.38 15.94 9.55
CA GLU A 131 -11.28 16.75 10.40
C GLU A 131 -10.54 17.71 11.34
N GLY A 132 -9.21 17.57 11.46
CA GLY A 132 -8.34 18.37 12.32
C GLY A 132 -8.23 17.87 13.76
N ASP A 133 -8.78 16.70 14.07
CA ASP A 133 -8.64 16.05 15.37
C ASP A 133 -7.33 15.24 15.46
N LEU A 134 -6.22 15.99 15.54
CA LEU A 134 -4.87 15.41 15.47
C LEU A 134 -4.54 14.54 16.69
N ASP A 135 -5.06 14.87 17.87
CA ASP A 135 -4.78 14.12 19.10
C ASP A 135 -5.34 12.70 19.02
N HIS A 136 -6.61 12.55 18.59
CA HIS A 136 -7.21 11.23 18.42
C HIS A 136 -6.62 10.47 17.22
N ALA A 137 -6.27 11.16 16.14
CA ALA A 137 -5.59 10.56 15.00
C ALA A 137 -4.23 9.96 15.41
N ILE A 138 -3.43 10.69 16.21
CA ILE A 138 -2.15 10.20 16.74
C ILE A 138 -2.37 8.95 17.61
N ALA A 139 -3.32 8.98 18.55
CA ALA A 139 -3.60 7.85 19.42
C ALA A 139 -3.98 6.59 18.63
N LYS A 140 -4.84 6.74 17.60
CA LYS A 140 -5.23 5.64 16.71
C LYS A 140 -4.04 5.04 15.95
N LEU A 141 -3.12 5.87 15.48
CA LEU A 141 -1.93 5.38 14.77
C LEU A 141 -0.94 4.68 15.71
N GLU A 142 -0.81 5.15 16.96
CA GLU A 142 -0.01 4.46 17.97
C GLU A 142 -0.59 3.07 18.29
N ASP A 143 -1.91 2.98 18.48
CA ASP A 143 -2.62 1.72 18.69
C ASP A 143 -2.48 0.77 17.49
N ALA A 144 -2.59 1.30 16.26
CA ALA A 144 -2.40 0.51 15.05
C ALA A 144 -0.99 -0.08 14.96
N ILE A 145 0.05 0.71 15.27
CA ILE A 145 1.44 0.24 15.28
C ILE A 145 1.69 -0.76 16.41
N ALA A 146 0.98 -0.65 17.54
CA ALA A 146 1.09 -1.62 18.62
C ALA A 146 0.50 -2.98 18.24
N LYS A 147 -0.61 -3.00 17.48
CA LYS A 147 -1.24 -4.21 16.96
C LYS A 147 -0.48 -4.83 15.78
N ASP A 148 0.02 -4.01 14.87
CA ASP A 148 0.88 -4.42 13.76
C ASP A 148 2.15 -3.55 13.70
N PRO A 149 3.25 -3.97 14.36
CA PRO A 149 4.53 -3.27 14.28
C PRO A 149 5.12 -3.18 12.86
N GLY A 150 4.64 -4.02 11.93
CA GLY A 150 5.00 -4.01 10.51
C GLY A 150 4.18 -3.03 9.67
N ASN A 151 3.19 -2.34 10.25
CA ASN A 151 2.38 -1.36 9.54
C ASN A 151 3.17 -0.06 9.30
N ASP A 152 3.94 -0.07 8.21
CA ASP A 152 4.71 1.09 7.77
C ASP A 152 3.83 2.28 7.38
N GLU A 153 2.60 2.06 6.92
CA GLU A 153 1.69 3.15 6.53
C GLU A 153 1.28 3.95 7.76
N ALA A 154 0.77 3.28 8.80
CA ALA A 154 0.46 3.90 10.09
C ALA A 154 1.68 4.64 10.65
N ARG A 155 2.87 4.05 10.53
CA ARG A 155 4.13 4.66 10.96
C ARG A 155 4.43 5.96 10.23
N TYR A 156 4.30 5.99 8.91
CA TYR A 156 4.54 7.21 8.12
C TYR A 156 3.49 8.28 8.36
N ASP A 157 2.23 7.88 8.53
CA ASP A 157 1.15 8.81 8.86
C ASP A 157 1.38 9.44 10.24
N LEU A 158 1.78 8.65 11.24
CA LEU A 158 2.13 9.16 12.57
C LEU A 158 3.31 10.13 12.50
N ILE A 159 4.35 9.80 11.72
CA ILE A 159 5.49 10.71 11.53
C ILE A 159 5.04 12.04 10.92
N LYS A 160 4.14 12.05 9.92
CA LYS A 160 3.61 13.31 9.34
C LYS A 160 2.90 14.16 10.38
N LEU A 161 2.04 13.55 11.20
CA LEU A 161 1.29 14.27 12.23
C LEU A 161 2.22 14.84 13.30
N LEU A 162 3.15 14.03 13.81
CA LEU A 162 4.14 14.46 14.80
C LEU A 162 5.03 15.60 14.27
N LEU A 163 5.41 15.58 13.00
CA LEU A 163 6.19 16.66 12.40
C LEU A 163 5.38 17.94 12.23
N THR A 164 4.08 17.84 11.91
CA THR A 164 3.17 19.00 11.83
C THR A 164 3.00 19.66 13.20
N GLU A 165 2.90 18.85 14.26
CA GLU A 165 2.85 19.31 15.66
C GLU A 165 4.21 19.76 16.22
N GLY A 166 5.28 19.74 15.41
CA GLY A 166 6.63 20.12 15.82
C GLY A 166 7.33 19.13 16.76
N GLN A 167 6.78 17.93 16.95
CA GLN A 167 7.30 16.84 17.79
C GLN A 167 8.39 16.03 17.08
N VAL A 168 9.47 16.70 16.67
CA VAL A 168 10.55 16.12 15.86
C VAL A 168 11.24 14.91 16.52
N GLU A 169 11.45 14.94 17.83
CA GLU A 169 12.11 13.84 18.53
C GLU A 169 11.23 12.59 18.63
N ALA A 170 9.91 12.76 18.81
CA ALA A 170 8.96 11.66 18.74
C ALA A 170 8.92 11.06 17.32
N ALA A 171 8.85 11.91 16.29
CA ALA A 171 8.89 11.48 14.89
C ALA A 171 10.16 10.66 14.56
N LYS A 172 11.33 11.08 15.06
CA LYS A 172 12.59 10.33 14.92
C LYS A 172 12.50 8.95 15.58
N HIS A 173 11.92 8.87 16.78
CA HIS A 173 11.76 7.60 17.49
C HIS A 173 10.89 6.62 16.70
N ILE A 174 9.73 7.09 16.22
CA ILE A 174 8.80 6.31 15.39
C ILE A 174 9.46 5.85 14.08
N PHE A 175 10.38 6.63 13.52
CA PHE A 175 11.12 6.32 12.30
C PHE A 175 12.23 5.26 12.47
N LEU A 176 12.73 5.01 13.69
CA LEU A 176 13.87 4.12 13.92
C LEU A 176 13.75 2.72 13.28
N PRO A 177 12.59 2.02 13.33
CA PRO A 177 12.46 0.68 12.74
C PRO A 177 12.65 0.64 11.22
N VAL A 178 12.46 1.77 10.54
CA VAL A 178 12.52 1.87 9.07
C VAL A 178 13.76 2.63 8.57
N ALA A 179 14.51 3.25 9.49
CA ALA A 179 15.67 4.08 9.16
C ALA A 179 16.75 3.35 8.35
N GLY A 180 16.98 2.06 8.62
CA GLY A 180 17.95 1.25 7.88
C GLY A 180 17.65 1.19 6.37
N ARG A 181 16.36 1.16 6.00
CA ARG A 181 15.87 1.09 4.61
C ARG A 181 16.03 2.40 3.84
N ALA A 182 16.27 3.51 4.54
CA ALA A 182 16.58 4.81 3.93
C ALA A 182 18.05 4.95 3.50
N THR A 183 18.90 3.96 3.77
CA THR A 183 20.35 4.02 3.56
C THR A 183 20.86 2.82 2.76
N GLY A 184 22.14 2.87 2.36
CA GLY A 184 22.77 1.81 1.58
C GLY A 184 22.80 2.10 0.07
N PRO A 185 23.24 1.12 -0.75
CA PRO A 185 23.46 1.31 -2.18
C PRO A 185 22.17 1.52 -2.98
N VAL A 186 21.05 0.97 -2.51
CA VAL A 186 19.73 1.11 -3.13
C VAL A 186 18.71 1.39 -2.01
N PRO A 187 18.59 2.64 -1.55
CA PRO A 187 17.65 2.99 -0.50
C PRO A 187 16.21 2.93 -1.04
N GLU A 188 15.28 2.50 -0.19
CA GLU A 188 13.84 2.56 -0.48
C GLU A 188 13.37 4.02 -0.52
N ALA A 189 12.55 4.37 -1.51
CA ALA A 189 12.15 5.75 -1.78
C ALA A 189 11.42 6.41 -0.59
N ARG A 190 10.46 5.68 0.01
CA ARG A 190 9.59 6.23 1.05
C ARG A 190 10.31 6.45 2.40
N PRO A 191 11.06 5.49 2.97
CA PRO A 191 11.90 5.77 4.14
C PRO A 191 12.89 6.91 3.89
N LEU A 192 13.52 6.97 2.71
CA LEU A 192 14.44 8.05 2.35
C LEU A 192 13.75 9.41 2.31
N ALA A 193 12.54 9.48 1.76
CA ALA A 193 11.76 10.71 1.70
C ALA A 193 11.39 11.22 3.10
N PHE A 194 10.96 10.33 3.99
CA PHE A 194 10.65 10.67 5.38
C PHE A 194 11.88 11.07 6.20
N SER A 195 13.03 10.43 5.98
CA SER A 195 14.31 10.86 6.57
C SER A 195 14.65 12.31 6.17
N ARG A 196 14.41 12.67 4.90
CA ARG A 196 14.58 14.04 4.42
C ARG A 196 13.58 15.00 5.02
N TYR A 197 12.33 14.58 5.21
CA TYR A 197 11.30 15.41 5.83
C TYR A 197 11.65 15.75 7.27
N ILE A 198 12.02 14.75 8.08
CA ILE A 198 12.50 14.93 9.45
C ILE A 198 13.69 15.91 9.49
N SER A 199 14.65 15.74 8.57
CA SER A 199 15.83 16.61 8.47
C SER A 199 15.46 18.05 8.09
N ALA A 200 14.50 18.24 7.18
CA ALA A 200 14.03 19.55 6.75
C ALA A 200 13.31 20.29 7.89
N VAL A 201 12.43 19.61 8.64
CA VAL A 201 11.75 20.20 9.80
C VAL A 201 12.74 20.55 10.90
N GLN A 202 13.76 19.71 11.14
CA GLN A 202 14.82 20.03 12.09
C GLN A 202 15.64 21.26 11.65
N ALA A 203 16.02 21.34 10.37
CA ALA A 203 16.76 22.47 9.82
C ALA A 203 15.95 23.77 9.90
N ALA A 204 14.66 23.72 9.53
CA ALA A 204 13.74 24.85 9.59
C ALA A 204 13.64 25.48 11.00
N ARG A 205 13.74 24.67 12.06
CA ARG A 205 13.73 25.16 13.45
C ARG A 205 15.00 25.87 13.88
N GLN A 206 16.12 25.63 13.19
CA GLN A 206 17.43 26.20 13.50
C GLN A 206 17.84 27.29 12.49
N GLY A 207 17.05 27.46 11.43
CA GLY A 207 17.32 28.37 10.33
C GLY A 207 16.96 29.83 10.62
N ARG A 208 17.27 30.66 9.64
CA ARG A 208 16.92 32.07 9.51
C ARG A 208 15.41 32.25 9.38
N ALA A 209 14.94 33.42 9.77
CA ALA A 209 13.54 33.79 9.59
C ALA A 209 13.20 33.95 8.10
N PRO A 210 11.95 33.67 7.67
CA PRO A 210 11.54 33.80 6.26
C PRO A 210 11.89 35.16 5.64
N GLN A 211 11.74 36.26 6.37
CA GLN A 211 12.01 37.61 5.86
C GLN A 211 13.50 37.83 5.54
N GLU A 212 14.40 37.23 6.32
CA GLU A 212 15.84 37.32 6.08
C GLU A 212 16.24 36.55 4.81
N LEU A 213 15.62 35.39 4.61
CA LEU A 213 15.82 34.55 3.43
C LEU A 213 15.31 35.25 2.17
N GLU A 214 14.10 35.81 2.21
CA GLU A 214 13.51 36.58 1.11
C GLU A 214 14.37 37.79 0.73
N ALA A 215 14.92 38.50 1.73
CA ALA A 215 15.83 39.61 1.49
C ALA A 215 17.14 39.15 0.82
N ALA A 216 17.73 38.04 1.28
CA ALA A 216 18.93 37.46 0.68
C ALA A 216 18.70 37.04 -0.79
N ILE A 217 17.58 36.38 -1.06
CA ILE A 217 17.17 35.94 -2.40
C ILE A 217 16.91 37.14 -3.33
N THR A 218 16.35 38.23 -2.79
CA THR A 218 16.12 39.46 -3.55
C THR A 218 17.43 40.13 -3.91
N ALA A 219 18.40 40.17 -2.98
CA ALA A 219 19.73 40.71 -3.23
C ALA A 219 20.54 39.85 -4.21
N ASN A 220 20.40 38.53 -4.15
CA ASN A 220 21.04 37.58 -5.05
C ASN A 220 20.09 36.44 -5.42
N LYS A 221 19.56 36.47 -6.64
CA LYS A 221 18.63 35.44 -7.13
C LYS A 221 19.24 34.03 -7.19
N ARG A 222 20.58 33.91 -7.18
CA ARG A 222 21.35 32.65 -7.15
C ARG A 222 21.83 32.28 -5.74
N ASP A 223 21.31 32.92 -4.68
CA ASP A 223 21.50 32.46 -3.31
C ASP A 223 20.68 31.18 -3.09
N PHE A 224 21.22 30.07 -3.60
CA PHE A 224 20.56 28.77 -3.55
C PHE A 224 20.49 28.21 -2.13
N GLU A 225 21.41 28.60 -1.25
CA GLU A 225 21.35 28.24 0.17
C GLU A 225 20.12 28.86 0.82
N ALA A 226 19.90 30.16 0.64
CA ALA A 226 18.72 30.84 1.16
C ALA A 226 17.41 30.30 0.56
N ARG A 227 17.39 29.98 -0.74
CA ARG A 227 16.21 29.35 -1.38
C ARG A 227 15.93 27.96 -0.84
N PHE A 228 16.96 27.15 -0.64
CA PHE A 228 16.81 25.79 -0.13
C PHE A 228 16.29 25.79 1.31
N GLU A 229 16.83 26.69 2.14
CA GLU A 229 16.35 26.89 3.52
C GLU A 229 14.90 27.39 3.55
N LEU A 230 14.52 28.31 2.66
CA LEU A 230 13.14 28.77 2.51
C LEU A 230 12.20 27.61 2.10
N ALA A 231 12.65 26.75 1.19
CA ALA A 231 11.89 25.55 0.82
C ALA A 231 11.70 24.59 2.01
N GLN A 232 12.71 24.42 2.86
CA GLN A 232 12.59 23.60 4.07
C GLN A 232 11.60 24.20 5.08
N LEU A 233 11.57 25.54 5.23
CA LEU A 233 10.57 26.23 6.04
C LEU A 233 9.15 26.02 5.52
N PHE A 234 8.93 26.16 4.21
CA PHE A 234 7.61 25.89 3.62
C PHE A 234 7.19 24.43 3.83
N TRP A 235 8.10 23.48 3.67
CA TRP A 235 7.77 22.07 3.88
C TRP A 235 7.45 21.78 5.35
N ALA A 236 8.19 22.37 6.29
CA ALA A 236 7.92 22.27 7.72
C ALA A 236 6.59 22.92 8.12
N ALA A 237 6.16 23.96 7.40
CA ALA A 237 4.86 24.62 7.58
C ALA A 237 3.71 23.93 6.82
N SER A 238 3.89 22.68 6.37
CA SER A 238 2.91 21.91 5.61
C SER A 238 2.46 22.59 4.30
N GLN A 239 3.36 23.33 3.65
CA GLN A 239 3.18 23.99 2.35
C GLN A 239 4.09 23.36 1.28
N PRO A 240 3.85 22.09 0.89
CA PRO A 240 4.76 21.34 0.02
C PRO A 240 4.87 21.93 -1.39
N THR A 241 3.81 22.55 -1.91
CA THR A 241 3.79 23.19 -3.23
C THR A 241 4.71 24.40 -3.30
N MET A 242 4.67 25.25 -2.26
CA MET A 242 5.57 26.41 -2.14
C MET A 242 7.03 25.98 -1.99
N ALA A 243 7.28 24.94 -1.18
CA ALA A 243 8.61 24.34 -1.06
C ALA A 243 9.14 23.85 -2.43
N MET A 244 8.31 23.12 -3.17
CA MET A 244 8.67 22.62 -4.49
C MET A 244 8.91 23.72 -5.52
N ASP A 245 8.17 24.83 -5.49
CA ASP A 245 8.40 25.95 -6.41
C ASP A 245 9.76 26.64 -6.15
N GLU A 246 10.18 26.81 -4.89
CA GLU A 246 11.54 27.31 -4.56
C GLU A 246 12.65 26.33 -4.99
N LEU A 247 12.43 25.02 -4.83
CA LEU A 247 13.39 24.00 -5.27
C LEU A 247 13.53 23.97 -6.80
N LEU A 248 12.45 24.22 -7.55
CA LEU A 248 12.51 24.33 -9.01
C LEU A 248 13.36 25.52 -9.46
N GLU A 249 13.29 26.65 -8.77
CA GLU A 249 14.12 27.82 -9.07
C GLU A 249 15.62 27.50 -8.96
N ILE A 250 16.01 26.62 -8.02
CA ILE A 250 17.38 26.10 -7.91
C ILE A 250 17.67 25.18 -9.09
N ILE A 251 16.85 24.14 -9.30
CA ILE A 251 17.06 23.10 -10.33
C ILE A 251 17.18 23.71 -11.73
N MET A 252 16.36 24.71 -12.06
CA MET A 252 16.37 25.40 -13.35
C MET A 252 17.65 26.22 -13.60
N ARG A 253 18.38 26.62 -12.54
CA ARG A 253 19.59 27.46 -12.64
C ARG A 253 20.89 26.69 -12.38
N ASP A 254 20.82 25.62 -11.61
CA ASP A 254 21.92 24.70 -11.30
C ASP A 254 21.37 23.34 -10.84
N LYS A 255 21.32 22.38 -11.77
CA LYS A 255 20.80 21.02 -11.54
C LYS A 255 21.66 20.20 -10.56
N THR A 256 22.94 20.59 -10.41
CA THR A 256 23.96 19.84 -9.66
C THR A 256 24.29 20.45 -8.31
N TRP A 257 23.72 21.62 -8.00
CA TRP A 257 24.00 22.34 -6.76
C TRP A 257 23.84 21.44 -5.53
N ASN A 258 24.85 21.48 -4.65
CA ASN A 258 24.91 20.76 -3.38
C ASN A 258 24.56 19.28 -3.52
N ASP A 259 25.26 18.58 -4.42
CA ASP A 259 25.02 17.16 -4.73
C ASP A 259 23.55 16.87 -5.06
N GLU A 260 22.92 17.78 -5.80
CA GLU A 260 21.54 17.69 -6.25
C GLU A 260 20.52 17.71 -5.09
N ALA A 261 20.87 18.33 -3.96
CA ALA A 261 20.02 18.42 -2.77
C ALA A 261 18.61 18.95 -3.11
N ALA A 262 18.52 19.93 -4.00
CA ALA A 262 17.24 20.50 -4.42
C ALA A 262 16.33 19.46 -5.10
N ARG A 263 16.87 18.71 -6.07
CA ARG A 263 16.13 17.64 -6.77
C ARG A 263 15.75 16.50 -5.83
N LYS A 264 16.68 16.06 -4.98
CA LYS A 264 16.43 14.98 -4.02
C LYS A 264 15.35 15.35 -3.01
N THR A 265 15.31 16.60 -2.57
CA THR A 265 14.26 17.11 -1.67
C THR A 265 12.92 17.26 -2.38
N TYR A 266 12.92 17.73 -3.63
CA TYR A 266 11.71 17.81 -4.45
C TYR A 266 11.04 16.44 -4.62
N VAL A 267 11.83 15.42 -4.97
CA VAL A 267 11.34 14.04 -5.12
C VAL A 267 10.84 13.49 -3.79
N ALA A 268 11.50 13.81 -2.67
CA ALA A 268 11.05 13.43 -1.35
C ALA A 268 9.69 14.04 -0.98
N ILE A 269 9.45 15.32 -1.31
CA ILE A 269 8.14 15.96 -1.10
C ILE A 269 7.06 15.21 -1.89
N LEU A 270 7.29 14.91 -3.18
CA LEU A 270 6.34 14.15 -4.00
C LEU A 270 6.05 12.77 -3.42
N GLU A 271 7.07 12.07 -2.91
CA GLU A 271 6.91 10.76 -2.29
C GLU A 271 6.09 10.83 -1.00
N VAL A 272 6.36 11.80 -0.13
CA VAL A 272 5.59 12.03 1.12
C VAL A 272 4.14 12.40 0.82
N MET A 273 3.88 13.19 -0.23
CA MET A 273 2.53 13.55 -0.67
C MET A 273 1.76 12.38 -1.29
N THR A 274 2.46 11.41 -1.89
CA THR A 274 1.81 10.30 -2.58
C THR A 274 1.12 9.41 -1.54
N LYS A 275 -0.22 9.33 -1.60
CA LYS A 275 -0.98 8.34 -0.83
C LYS A 275 -0.53 6.95 -1.26
N PRO A 276 -0.29 6.02 -0.31
CA PRO A 276 -0.01 4.65 -0.70
C PRO A 276 -1.21 4.08 -1.45
N GLN A 277 -0.96 3.14 -2.36
CA GLN A 277 -2.05 2.46 -3.05
C GLN A 277 -2.86 1.71 -1.99
N PRO A 278 -4.19 1.87 -1.96
CA PRO A 278 -5.01 1.18 -0.98
C PRO A 278 -4.72 -0.32 -1.08
N LYS A 279 -4.28 -0.93 0.03
CA LYS A 279 -4.31 -2.38 0.13
C LYS A 279 -5.78 -2.81 0.00
N PRO A 280 -6.10 -3.90 -0.71
CA PRO A 280 -7.36 -4.61 -0.58
C PRO A 280 -7.85 -4.65 0.89
N VAL A 281 -8.79 -3.77 1.25
CA VAL A 281 -9.41 -3.76 2.58
C VAL A 281 -10.63 -4.67 2.51
N ALA A 282 -10.77 -5.54 3.51
CA ALA A 282 -11.86 -6.49 3.64
C ALA A 282 -13.21 -5.76 3.73
N GLY A 283 -13.97 -5.77 2.64
CA GLY A 283 -15.38 -5.38 2.59
C GLY A 283 -16.28 -6.62 2.49
N LYS A 284 -17.50 -6.52 3.01
CA LYS A 284 -18.50 -7.59 2.84
C LYS A 284 -18.73 -7.88 1.34
N PRO A 285 -18.87 -9.15 0.95
CA PRO A 285 -19.04 -9.53 -0.46
C PRO A 285 -20.25 -8.83 -1.06
N VAL A 286 -20.01 -8.07 -2.13
CA VAL A 286 -21.05 -7.43 -2.93
C VAL A 286 -21.55 -8.47 -3.92
N ALA A 287 -22.63 -9.18 -3.56
CA ALA A 287 -23.33 -10.04 -4.49
C ALA A 287 -24.09 -9.18 -5.52
N GLY A 288 -23.70 -9.33 -6.80
CA GLY A 288 -24.51 -8.91 -7.94
C GLY A 288 -24.10 -7.61 -8.60
N ALA A 289 -23.27 -7.71 -9.65
CA ALA A 289 -23.26 -6.76 -10.76
C ALA A 289 -23.73 -7.49 -12.03
N PRO A 290 -24.56 -6.86 -12.90
CA PRO A 290 -25.10 -7.53 -14.07
C PRO A 290 -24.03 -7.68 -15.16
N GLY A 291 -23.68 -8.93 -15.48
CA GLY A 291 -22.73 -9.28 -16.53
C GLY A 291 -23.19 -8.84 -17.93
N ALA A 292 -22.30 -8.16 -18.64
CA ALA A 292 -22.46 -7.80 -20.04
C ALA A 292 -22.39 -9.05 -20.93
N ALA A 293 -23.27 -9.11 -21.93
CA ALA A 293 -23.42 -10.22 -22.85
C ALA A 293 -22.27 -10.30 -23.87
N ASP A 294 -21.23 -11.06 -23.55
CA ASP A 294 -20.33 -11.69 -24.53
C ASP A 294 -19.85 -13.03 -23.95
N LYS A 295 -19.45 -13.99 -24.80
CA LYS A 295 -19.01 -15.32 -24.33
C LYS A 295 -17.90 -15.17 -23.27
N PRO A 296 -18.03 -15.79 -22.08
CA PRO A 296 -17.06 -15.60 -21.01
C PRO A 296 -15.73 -16.24 -21.45
N LYS A 297 -14.72 -15.39 -21.68
CA LYS A 297 -13.35 -15.82 -21.91
C LYS A 297 -12.67 -15.81 -20.55
N LEU A 298 -12.18 -16.96 -20.09
CA LEU A 298 -11.54 -17.06 -18.77
C LEU A 298 -10.22 -16.26 -18.74
N GLU A 299 -10.20 -15.18 -17.97
CA GLU A 299 -8.99 -14.44 -17.61
C GLU A 299 -8.65 -14.74 -16.14
N ILE A 300 -7.59 -15.52 -15.89
CA ILE A 300 -7.17 -15.96 -14.54
C ILE A 300 -6.61 -14.79 -13.69
N ALA A 301 -6.22 -13.73 -14.37
CA ALA A 301 -5.61 -12.53 -13.80
C ALA A 301 -6.55 -11.35 -13.99
N GLY A 302 -6.98 -10.73 -12.89
CA GLY A 302 -7.75 -9.50 -12.93
C GLY A 302 -6.97 -8.34 -13.56
N LYS A 303 -7.69 -7.40 -14.18
CA LYS A 303 -7.10 -6.15 -14.68
C LYS A 303 -6.77 -5.24 -13.50
N VAL A 304 -5.51 -4.80 -13.42
CA VAL A 304 -5.09 -3.80 -12.43
C VAL A 304 -5.66 -2.45 -12.86
N GLU A 305 -6.70 -1.98 -12.19
CA GLU A 305 -7.13 -0.58 -12.34
C GLU A 305 -6.08 0.34 -11.71
N ILE A 306 -5.49 1.19 -12.54
CA ILE A 306 -4.59 2.24 -12.07
C ILE A 306 -5.48 3.37 -11.56
N VAL A 307 -5.62 3.48 -10.24
CA VAL A 307 -6.26 4.64 -9.61
C VAL A 307 -5.48 5.89 -10.03
N GLY A 308 -6.20 6.89 -10.57
CA GLY A 308 -5.59 8.14 -11.02
C GLY A 308 -4.84 8.83 -9.88
N ASN A 309 -3.62 9.30 -10.16
CA ASN A 309 -2.83 10.06 -9.19
C ASN A 309 -3.48 11.42 -8.87
N ASP A 310 -3.14 11.97 -7.71
CA ASP A 310 -3.49 13.33 -7.33
C ASP A 310 -3.05 14.34 -8.43
N PRO A 311 -3.97 15.20 -8.93
CA PRO A 311 -3.68 16.10 -10.04
C PRO A 311 -2.57 17.11 -9.72
N VAL A 312 -2.40 17.49 -8.46
CA VAL A 312 -1.32 18.36 -7.99
C VAL A 312 0.02 17.63 -8.09
N ILE A 313 0.09 16.39 -7.60
CA ILE A 313 1.32 15.57 -7.68
C ILE A 313 1.74 15.41 -9.14
N ASP A 314 0.80 15.10 -10.04
CA ASP A 314 1.10 14.95 -11.46
C ASP A 314 1.54 16.25 -12.13
N GLN A 315 0.97 17.39 -11.73
CA GLN A 315 1.43 18.70 -12.19
C GLN A 315 2.89 18.96 -11.80
N TYR A 316 3.26 18.69 -10.55
CA TYR A 316 4.63 18.92 -10.08
C TYR A 316 5.62 17.89 -10.68
N ARG A 317 5.23 16.63 -10.87
CA ARG A 317 6.03 15.66 -11.66
C ARG A 317 6.33 16.17 -13.07
N ARG A 318 5.35 16.77 -13.75
CA ARG A 318 5.56 17.39 -15.08
C ARG A 318 6.50 18.59 -15.02
N LYS A 319 6.34 19.49 -14.04
CA LYS A 319 7.25 20.63 -13.84
C LYS A 319 8.69 20.17 -13.65
N LEU A 320 8.92 19.16 -12.80
CA LEU A 320 10.25 18.59 -12.57
C LEU A 320 10.84 18.02 -13.86
N SER A 321 10.07 17.21 -14.59
CA SER A 321 10.50 16.66 -15.88
C SER A 321 10.95 17.77 -16.83
N MET A 322 10.13 18.80 -17.02
CA MET A 322 10.47 19.95 -17.88
C MET A 322 11.74 20.69 -17.43
N ALA A 323 12.00 20.79 -16.12
CA ALA A 323 13.19 21.44 -15.60
C ALA A 323 14.47 20.61 -15.77
N LEU A 324 14.36 19.29 -15.91
CA LEU A 324 15.50 18.38 -16.07
C LEU A 324 15.94 18.19 -17.51
N PHE A 325 15.04 18.36 -18.48
CA PHE A 325 15.37 18.46 -19.90
C PHE A 325 15.91 19.85 -20.28
#